data_AF-A0A7J2JL32-F1
#
_entry.id   AF-A0A7J2JL32-F1
#
_cell.length_a   1.000
_cell.length_b   1.000
_cell.length_c   1.000
_cell.angle_alpha   90.00
_cell.angle_beta   90.00
_cell.angle_gamma   90.00
#
_symmetry.space_group_name_H-M   'P 1'
#
loop_
_entity.id
_entity.type
_entity.pdbx_description
1 polymer ?
#
loop_
_entity_poly.entity_id
_entity_poly.type
_entity_poly.pdbx_seq_one_letter_code
_entity_poly.pdbx_strand_id
1 'polypeptide(L)' 'PIITTSANISGKKAPANVGEIDEGIKDSVDLILDSGPCRLGAPSKVIDLSTGKILRE' A
#
# COMPACT_ATOMS: atom_id res chain seq x y z
N PRO A 1 15.10 4.18 8.33
CA PRO A 1 14.31 3.91 7.10
C PRO A 1 13.20 2.91 7.45
N ILE A 2 12.01 3.05 6.87
CA ILE A 2 10.92 2.07 7.01
C ILE A 2 10.68 1.48 5.62
N ILE A 3 10.94 0.18 5.46
CA ILE A 3 10.72 -0.53 4.22
C ILE A 3 9.29 -1.08 4.27
N THR A 4 8.50 -0.81 3.25
CA THR A 4 7.08 -1.19 3.23
C THR A 4 6.55 -1.40 1.82
N THR A 5 5.45 -2.13 1.71
CA THR A 5 4.62 -2.33 0.52
C THR A 5 3.17 -2.01 0.86
N SER A 6 2.24 -2.15 -0.08
CA SER A 6 0.81 -2.04 0.24
C SER A 6 0.38 -3.18 1.18
N ALA A 7 -0.52 -2.86 2.13
CA ALA A 7 -0.98 -3.77 3.18
C ALA A 7 -2.07 -4.75 2.70
N ASN A 8 -1.77 -5.54 1.67
CA ASN A 8 -2.68 -6.52 1.10
C ASN A 8 -2.00 -7.86 0.81
N ILE A 9 -2.82 -8.90 0.67
CA ILE A 9 -2.38 -10.18 0.12
C ILE A 9 -1.87 -9.95 -1.30
N SER A 10 -0.71 -10.52 -1.65
CA SER A 10 -0.08 -10.33 -2.95
C SER A 10 -1.05 -10.65 -4.10
N GLY A 11 -1.08 -9.77 -5.09
CA GLY A 11 -2.00 -9.86 -6.24
C GLY A 11 -3.41 -9.33 -5.99
N LYS A 12 -3.81 -9.06 -4.73
CA LYS A 12 -5.07 -8.37 -4.42
C LYS A 12 -4.92 -6.85 -4.57
N LYS A 13 -6.07 -6.16 -4.57
CA LYS A 13 -6.14 -4.68 -4.59
C LYS A 13 -5.46 -4.10 -3.33
N ALA A 14 -4.72 -3.01 -3.50
CA ALA A 14 -4.17 -2.26 -2.38
C ALA A 14 -5.28 -1.54 -1.59
N PRO A 15 -5.25 -1.55 -0.25
CA PRO A 15 -6.28 -0.91 0.57
C PRO A 15 -6.05 0.60 0.64
N ALA A 16 -7.14 1.36 0.65
CA ALA A 16 -7.13 2.80 0.89
C ALA A 16 -7.60 3.17 2.32
N ASN A 17 -8.05 2.22 3.12
CA ASN A 17 -8.44 2.39 4.51
C ASN A 17 -8.32 1.05 5.26
N VAL A 18 -8.38 1.08 6.59
CA VAL A 18 -8.25 -0.14 7.43
C VAL A 18 -9.36 -1.16 7.15
N GLY A 19 -10.56 -0.71 6.77
CA GLY A 19 -11.69 -1.58 6.43
C GLY A 19 -11.45 -2.44 5.19
N GLU A 20 -10.56 -2.03 4.28
CA GLU A 20 -10.21 -2.78 3.06
C GLU A 20 -9.09 -3.81 3.27
N ILE A 21 -8.44 -3.81 4.44
CA ILE A 21 -7.39 -4.78 4.76
C ILE A 21 -8.04 -6.14 5.03
N ASP A 22 -7.45 -7.20 4.50
CA ASP A 22 -7.86 -8.59 4.71
C ASP A 22 -7.73 -8.97 6.19
N GLU A 23 -8.75 -9.61 6.78
CA GLU A 23 -8.74 -9.99 8.19
C GLU A 23 -7.54 -10.89 8.55
N GLY A 24 -7.08 -11.75 7.64
CA GLY A 24 -5.89 -12.56 7.88
C GLY A 24 -4.60 -11.74 8.05
N ILE A 25 -4.54 -10.55 7.45
CA ILE A 25 -3.45 -9.60 7.71
C ILE A 25 -3.67 -8.93 9.06
N LYS A 26 -4.90 -8.49 9.37
CA LYS A 26 -5.19 -7.81 10.64
C LYS A 26 -4.86 -8.68 11.85
N ASP A 27 -5.14 -9.98 11.75
CA ASP A 27 -4.88 -10.96 12.81
C ASP A 27 -3.42 -11.38 12.92
N SER A 28 -2.57 -11.07 11.92
CA SER A 28 -1.17 -11.54 11.86
C SER A 28 -0.12 -10.44 12.10
N VAL A 29 -0.53 -9.18 12.21
CA VAL A 29 0.37 -8.05 12.46
C VAL A 29 0.34 -7.60 13.92
N ASP A 30 1.46 -7.15 14.44
CA ASP A 30 1.56 -6.69 15.84
C ASP A 30 0.84 -5.35 16.09
N LEU A 31 0.64 -4.53 15.05
CA LEU A 31 0.08 -3.18 15.16
C LEU A 31 -0.62 -2.74 13.87
N ILE A 32 -1.77 -2.09 14.03
CA ILE A 32 -2.47 -1.34 12.99
C ILE A 32 -2.64 0.11 13.47
N LEU A 33 -2.30 1.07 12.61
CA LEU A 33 -2.52 2.49 12.84
C LEU A 33 -3.67 2.98 11.96
N ASP A 34 -4.83 3.23 12.54
CA ASP A 34 -6.00 3.76 11.83
C ASP A 34 -6.05 5.30 11.93
N SER A 35 -5.76 5.97 10.82
CA SER A 35 -5.89 7.43 10.67
C SER A 35 -7.01 7.81 9.70
N GLY A 36 -7.94 6.90 9.42
CA GLY A 36 -8.96 7.05 8.39
C GLY A 36 -8.45 6.84 6.96
N PRO A 37 -9.29 7.15 5.94
CA PRO A 37 -8.98 6.85 4.55
C PRO A 37 -7.82 7.67 3.96
N CYS A 38 -7.06 7.02 3.07
CA CYS A 38 -6.02 7.64 2.27
C CYS A 38 -6.61 8.67 1.30
N ARG A 39 -6.14 9.92 1.35
CA ARG A 39 -6.63 11.02 0.51
C ARG A 39 -6.58 10.74 -0.99
N LEU A 40 -5.53 10.07 -1.47
CA LEU A 40 -5.36 9.77 -2.90
C LEU A 40 -5.87 8.37 -3.29
N GLY A 41 -5.88 7.43 -2.35
CA GLY A 41 -6.32 6.04 -2.59
C GLY A 41 -5.56 5.26 -3.67
N ALA A 42 -4.46 5.80 -4.20
CA ALA A 42 -3.68 5.20 -5.28
C ALA A 42 -2.22 4.98 -4.86
N PRO A 43 -1.54 3.94 -5.40
CA PRO A 43 -0.10 3.76 -5.23
C PRO A 43 0.69 4.97 -5.73
N SER A 44 1.94 5.11 -5.26
CA SER A 44 2.82 6.15 -5.75
C SER A 44 3.28 5.91 -7.19
N LYS A 45 3.45 6.99 -7.96
CA LYS A 45 4.16 6.96 -9.24
C LYS A 45 5.61 6.54 -9.03
N VAL A 46 6.13 5.69 -9.91
CA VAL A 46 7.53 5.25 -9.90
C VAL A 46 8.16 5.59 -11.24
N ILE A 47 9.23 6.38 -11.21
CA ILE A 47 9.99 6.81 -12.38
C ILE A 47 11.41 6.26 -12.28
N ASP A 48 11.85 5.54 -13.30
CA ASP A 48 13.24 5.14 -13.44
C ASP A 48 14.06 6.32 -13.95
N LEU A 49 14.89 6.90 -13.07
CA LEU A 49 15.73 8.05 -13.41
C LEU A 49 16.93 7.70 -14.29
N SER A 50 17.26 6.42 -14.46
CA SER A 50 18.34 5.99 -15.38
C SER A 50 17.88 5.97 -16.84
N THR A 51 16.60 5.73 -17.08
CA THR A 51 16.01 5.65 -18.43
C THR A 51 14.96 6.73 -18.72
N GLY A 52 14.50 7.46 -17.70
CA GLY A 52 13.40 8.42 -17.77
C GLY A 52 12.01 7.79 -17.88
N LYS A 53 11.89 6.45 -17.79
CA LYS A 53 10.62 5.73 -17.97
C LYS A 53 9.75 5.77 -16.72
N ILE A 54 8.44 5.92 -16.90
CA ILE A 54 7.47 5.68 -15.84
C ILE A 54 7.25 4.17 -15.73
N LEU A 55 7.61 3.59 -14.58
CA LEU A 55 7.45 2.16 -14.28
C LEU A 55 6.07 1.85 -13.70
N ARG A 56 5.49 2.83 -13.01
CA ARG A 56 4.14 2.77 -12.45
C ARG A 56 3.58 4.18 -12.43
N GLU A 57 2.37 4.36 -12.95
CA GLU A 57 1.63 5.62 -12.87
C GLU A 57 1.18 5.95 -11.44
#